data_AF-A0A7X4CBM5-F1
#
_entry.id   AF-A0A7X4CBM5-F1
#
_cell.length_a   1.000
_cell.length_b   1.000
_cell.length_c   1.000
_cell.angle_alpha   90.00
_cell.angle_beta   90.00
_cell.angle_gamma   90.00
#
_symmetry.space_group_name_H-M   'P 1'
#
loop_
_entity.id
_entity.type
_entity.pdbx_description
1 polymer ?
#
loop_
_entity_poly.entity_id
_entity_poly.type
_entity_poly.pdbx_seq_one_letter_code
_entity_poly.pdbx_strand_id
1 'polypeptide(L)'
;MLHRLALRVIPQLNATVTERDVRRRKRWVMLAPGFVAFVLYRLLKDVLPLSDPLTLLAFSGFLSTVAAYWAYAMGRAESCDRICRTDNPSRLFWVGGWIGFVYGVQLSLLVLAILALFVDYNFLVHPEGPAMMALIIPCTSVTRDAFEIGHVVRMEAQGARMVTFPDGGSLRELLRRDFLHLAPWVGTGIVAGGTAAVLSRLGWTGDGGEAGPAILVCIVAAFCAHGAFLSGKRPLDNFPDRFRIESWLEACRFWMWPCLTFAFTYYLVQFGLLAFVFRLEEAGLFVHLAVGGVTAGMMAGYGYFLGARVFVETQTQGGISEGLKRCPFVMEILAKTGWVTSGPQTNPVGVRQGESSREMLS
;
A
#
# COMPACT_ATOMS: atom_id res chain seq x y z
N MET A 1 -2.56 -2.16 -5.46
CA MET A 1 -1.36 -1.39 -5.02
C MET A 1 -1.71 -0.19 -4.14
N LEU A 2 -2.77 0.59 -4.43
CA LEU A 2 -3.19 1.73 -3.60
C LEU A 2 -3.44 1.39 -2.12
N HIS A 3 -3.99 0.21 -1.83
CA HIS A 3 -4.21 -0.28 -0.45
C HIS A 3 -2.92 -0.24 0.37
N ARG A 4 -1.78 -0.61 -0.22
CA ARG A 4 -0.46 -0.62 0.43
C ARG A 4 0.07 0.80 0.65
N LEU A 5 -0.17 1.71 -0.28
CA LEU A 5 0.15 3.13 -0.11
C LEU A 5 -0.63 3.71 1.08
N ALA A 6 -1.94 3.44 1.14
CA ALA A 6 -2.79 3.89 2.22
C ALA A 6 -2.30 3.39 3.59
N LEU A 7 -2.01 2.09 3.73
CA LEU A 7 -1.50 1.48 4.97
C LEU A 7 -0.17 2.08 5.48
N ARG A 8 0.59 2.76 4.63
CA ARG A 8 1.91 3.32 4.96
C ARG A 8 1.91 4.83 5.11
N VAL A 9 1.06 5.52 4.37
CA VAL A 9 1.04 6.99 4.34
C VAL A 9 0.01 7.56 5.30
N ILE A 10 -1.13 6.89 5.47
CA ILE A 10 -2.20 7.34 6.37
C ILE A 10 -1.76 7.10 7.82
N PRO A 11 -1.61 8.14 8.66
CA PRO A 11 -1.04 8.04 10.00
C PRO A 11 -1.70 6.98 10.89
N GLN A 12 -3.03 6.96 10.98
CA GLN A 12 -3.80 5.97 11.75
C GLN A 12 -3.47 4.54 11.34
N LEU A 13 -3.57 4.24 10.04
CA LEU A 13 -3.31 2.89 9.53
C LEU A 13 -1.86 2.47 9.75
N ASN A 14 -0.92 3.39 9.55
CA ASN A 14 0.50 3.12 9.75
C ASN A 14 0.80 2.85 11.23
N ALA A 15 0.23 3.62 12.15
CA ALA A 15 0.40 3.42 13.59
C ALA A 15 -0.10 2.04 14.03
N THR A 16 -1.32 1.65 13.64
CA THR A 16 -1.92 0.36 13.99
C THR A 16 -1.09 -0.82 13.47
N VAL A 17 -0.56 -0.71 12.27
CA VAL A 17 0.17 -1.80 11.61
C VAL A 17 1.63 -1.91 12.06
N THR A 18 2.18 -0.89 12.71
CA THR A 18 3.60 -0.84 13.11
C THR A 18 3.84 -1.24 14.57
N GLU A 19 2.79 -1.60 15.32
CA GLU A 19 2.90 -2.12 16.68
C GLU A 19 3.84 -3.33 16.78
N ARG A 20 4.60 -3.43 17.88
CA ARG A 20 5.67 -4.42 18.05
C ARG A 20 5.15 -5.86 17.96
N ASP A 21 4.00 -6.13 18.57
CA ASP A 21 3.39 -7.47 18.59
C ASP A 21 2.88 -7.88 17.21
N VAL A 22 2.28 -6.93 16.48
CA VAL A 22 1.82 -7.12 15.10
C VAL A 22 3.02 -7.41 14.18
N ARG A 23 4.12 -6.66 14.34
CA ARG A 23 5.35 -6.89 13.56
C ARG A 23 5.97 -8.26 13.81
N ARG A 24 5.92 -8.80 15.03
CA ARG A 24 6.44 -10.14 15.34
C ARG A 24 5.60 -11.23 14.68
N ARG A 25 4.27 -11.16 14.80
CA ARG A 25 3.33 -12.12 14.17
C ARG A 25 3.42 -12.06 12.64
N LYS A 26 3.51 -10.86 12.09
CA LYS A 26 3.66 -10.62 10.65
C LYS A 26 4.84 -11.36 10.02
N ARG A 27 5.99 -11.46 10.71
CA ARG A 27 7.16 -12.21 10.19
C ARG A 27 6.84 -13.70 9.98
N TRP A 28 6.13 -14.31 10.92
CA TRP A 28 5.71 -15.71 10.82
C TRP A 28 4.68 -15.92 9.71
N VAL A 29 3.71 -15.01 9.62
CA VAL A 29 2.66 -15.04 8.59
C VAL A 29 3.23 -14.84 7.19
N MET A 30 4.35 -14.13 7.03
CA MET A 30 5.05 -14.02 5.75
C MET A 30 5.84 -15.29 5.39
N LEU A 31 6.51 -15.89 6.37
CA LEU A 31 7.44 -16.99 6.11
C LEU A 31 6.72 -18.26 5.64
N ALA A 32 5.59 -18.61 6.27
CA ALA A 32 4.88 -19.85 5.96
C ALA A 32 4.37 -19.92 4.50
N PRO A 33 3.66 -18.91 3.96
CA PRO A 33 3.17 -18.94 2.59
C PRO A 33 4.28 -18.91 1.53
N GLY A 34 5.39 -18.23 1.80
CA GLY A 34 6.56 -18.25 0.92
C GLY A 34 7.20 -19.63 0.83
N PHE A 35 7.32 -20.32 1.97
CA PHE A 35 7.81 -21.69 2.01
C PHE A 35 6.86 -22.67 1.30
N VAL A 36 5.55 -22.55 1.54
CA VAL A 36 4.54 -23.35 0.85
C VAL A 36 4.60 -23.12 -0.66
N ALA A 37 4.74 -21.87 -1.11
CA ALA A 37 4.90 -21.56 -2.53
C ALA A 37 6.14 -22.19 -3.14
N PHE A 38 7.28 -22.19 -2.44
CA PHE A 38 8.50 -22.85 -2.87
C PHE A 38 8.32 -24.37 -3.01
N VAL A 39 7.71 -25.02 -2.00
CA VAL A 39 7.45 -26.47 -2.04
C VAL A 39 6.51 -26.82 -3.18
N LEU A 40 5.41 -26.09 -3.34
CA LEU A 40 4.46 -26.30 -4.43
C LEU A 40 5.11 -26.12 -5.80
N TYR A 41 5.95 -25.09 -5.97
CA TYR A 41 6.73 -24.92 -7.20
C TYR A 41 7.60 -26.15 -7.49
N ARG A 42 8.36 -26.63 -6.49
CA ARG A 42 9.24 -27.79 -6.65
C ARG A 42 8.50 -29.08 -6.99
N LEU A 43 7.28 -29.25 -6.50
CA LEU A 43 6.47 -30.45 -6.76
C LEU A 43 5.71 -30.39 -8.09
N LEU A 44 5.29 -29.19 -8.53
CA LEU A 44 4.40 -29.02 -9.67
C LEU A 44 5.11 -28.61 -10.96
N LYS A 45 6.38 -28.20 -10.90
CA LYS A 45 7.13 -27.73 -12.08
C LYS A 45 7.22 -28.75 -13.22
N ASP A 46 7.19 -30.04 -12.91
CA ASP A 46 7.27 -31.10 -13.93
C ASP A 46 5.88 -31.46 -14.50
N VAL A 47 4.79 -30.97 -13.87
CA VAL A 47 3.40 -31.27 -14.25
C VAL A 47 2.71 -30.08 -14.91
N LEU A 48 2.97 -28.86 -14.43
CA LEU A 48 2.41 -27.63 -14.95
C LEU A 48 3.43 -26.91 -15.83
N PRO A 49 3.05 -26.40 -17.01
CA PRO A 49 3.94 -25.63 -17.88
C PRO A 49 4.18 -24.21 -17.30
N LEU A 50 4.93 -24.13 -16.20
CA LEU A 50 5.27 -22.87 -15.52
C LEU A 50 6.24 -22.00 -16.32
N SER A 51 6.72 -22.49 -17.48
CA SER A 51 7.43 -21.71 -18.49
C SER A 51 6.51 -20.80 -19.30
N ASP A 52 5.20 -21.08 -19.36
CA ASP A 52 4.23 -20.19 -19.97
C ASP A 52 3.85 -19.06 -18.99
N PRO A 53 4.05 -17.78 -19.34
CA PRO A 53 3.75 -16.66 -18.45
C PRO A 53 2.31 -16.66 -17.94
N LEU A 54 1.33 -16.98 -18.78
CA LEU A 54 -0.09 -16.93 -18.38
C LEU A 54 -0.41 -18.00 -17.35
N THR A 55 0.09 -19.22 -17.56
CA THR A 55 -0.05 -20.32 -16.60
C THR A 55 0.61 -19.98 -15.27
N LEU A 56 1.82 -19.42 -15.30
CA LEU A 56 2.54 -18.97 -14.10
C LEU A 56 1.75 -17.88 -13.34
N LEU A 57 1.25 -16.87 -14.04
CA LEU A 57 0.49 -15.76 -13.44
C LEU A 57 -0.83 -16.25 -12.84
N ALA A 58 -1.56 -17.12 -13.55
CA ALA A 58 -2.81 -17.69 -13.05
C ALA A 58 -2.57 -18.54 -11.79
N PHE A 59 -1.54 -19.39 -11.81
CA PHE A 59 -1.16 -20.21 -10.66
C PHE A 59 -0.71 -19.35 -9.46
N SER A 60 0.11 -18.33 -9.71
CA SER A 60 0.53 -17.37 -8.69
C SER A 60 -0.65 -16.61 -8.08
N GLY A 61 -1.58 -16.14 -8.91
CA GLY A 61 -2.80 -15.46 -8.46
C GLY A 61 -3.66 -16.36 -7.58
N PHE A 62 -3.86 -17.63 -7.98
CA PHE A 62 -4.63 -18.59 -7.19
C PHE A 62 -3.97 -18.89 -5.85
N LEU A 63 -2.67 -19.17 -5.86
CA LEU A 63 -1.91 -19.45 -4.64
C LEU A 63 -1.93 -18.24 -3.69
N SER A 64 -1.75 -17.04 -4.23
CA SER A 64 -1.83 -15.77 -3.48
C SER A 64 -3.22 -15.54 -2.90
N THR A 65 -4.28 -15.98 -3.58
CA THR A 65 -5.67 -15.89 -3.08
C THR A 65 -5.89 -16.76 -1.85
N VAL A 66 -5.47 -18.03 -1.91
CA VAL A 66 -5.56 -18.95 -0.77
C VAL A 66 -4.75 -18.42 0.41
N ALA A 67 -3.54 -17.95 0.13
CA ALA A 67 -2.65 -17.38 1.14
C ALA A 67 -3.21 -16.07 1.74
N ALA A 68 -3.86 -15.23 0.93
CA ALA A 68 -4.52 -14.00 1.39
C ALA A 68 -5.67 -14.31 2.37
N TYR A 69 -6.54 -15.26 2.06
CA TYR A 69 -7.63 -15.65 2.96
C TYR A 69 -7.12 -16.16 4.30
N TRP A 70 -6.11 -17.03 4.27
CA TRP A 70 -5.48 -17.54 5.49
C TRP A 70 -4.83 -16.41 6.31
N ALA A 71 -4.08 -15.52 5.68
CA ALA A 71 -3.40 -14.43 6.36
C ALA A 71 -4.39 -13.38 6.91
N TYR A 72 -5.47 -13.11 6.16
CA TYR A 72 -6.57 -12.25 6.60
C TYR A 72 -7.23 -12.82 7.86
N ALA A 73 -7.49 -14.13 7.88
CA ALA A 73 -8.04 -14.80 9.05
C ALA A 73 -7.13 -14.71 10.27
N MET A 74 -5.83 -14.88 10.05
CA MET A 74 -4.83 -14.73 11.10
C MET A 74 -4.74 -13.30 11.64
N GLY A 75 -4.92 -12.28 10.78
CA GLY A 75 -4.99 -10.87 11.19
C GLY A 75 -6.23 -10.55 12.03
N ARG A 76 -7.37 -11.16 11.66
CA ARG A 76 -8.63 -11.10 12.42
C ARG A 76 -8.59 -11.85 13.75
N ALA A 77 -7.67 -12.81 13.89
CA ALA A 77 -7.61 -13.78 14.99
C ALA A 77 -8.91 -14.58 15.15
N GLU A 78 -9.53 -14.93 14.02
CA GLU A 78 -10.71 -15.78 13.93
C GLU A 78 -10.43 -16.95 12.98
N SER A 79 -11.23 -18.01 13.06
CA SER A 79 -11.13 -19.14 12.12
C SER A 79 -11.66 -18.73 10.73
N CYS A 80 -11.09 -19.32 9.66
CA CYS A 80 -11.51 -19.03 8.30
C CYS A 80 -13.01 -19.31 8.07
N ASP A 81 -13.55 -20.40 8.62
CA ASP A 81 -14.98 -20.75 8.48
C ASP A 81 -15.88 -19.69 9.12
N ARG A 82 -15.50 -19.19 10.31
CA ARG A 82 -16.26 -18.15 10.99
C ARG A 82 -16.26 -16.86 10.19
N ILE A 83 -15.11 -16.46 9.65
CA ILE A 83 -14.98 -15.28 8.79
C ILE A 83 -15.87 -15.38 7.55
N CYS A 84 -15.88 -16.53 6.88
CA CYS A 84 -16.72 -16.76 5.70
C CYS A 84 -18.22 -16.64 6.00
N ARG A 85 -18.64 -16.88 7.24
CA ARG A 85 -20.05 -16.80 7.65
C ARG A 85 -20.45 -15.45 8.23
N THR A 86 -19.55 -14.77 8.92
CA THR A 86 -19.86 -13.55 9.68
C THR A 86 -19.46 -12.26 8.97
N ASP A 87 -18.45 -12.30 8.10
CA ASP A 87 -17.91 -11.10 7.47
C ASP A 87 -18.66 -10.74 6.19
N ASN A 88 -18.56 -9.49 5.78
CA ASN A 88 -19.26 -9.00 4.60
C ASN A 88 -18.72 -9.70 3.33
N PRO A 89 -19.59 -10.32 2.49
CA PRO A 89 -19.14 -11.02 1.28
C PRO A 89 -18.40 -10.11 0.30
N SER A 90 -18.76 -8.83 0.23
CA SER A 90 -18.05 -7.85 -0.60
C SER A 90 -16.61 -7.65 -0.13
N ARG A 91 -16.35 -7.72 1.17
CA ARG A 91 -15.00 -7.57 1.74
C ARG A 91 -14.18 -8.83 1.48
N LEU A 92 -14.77 -10.02 1.66
CA LEU A 92 -14.11 -11.29 1.35
C LEU A 92 -13.77 -11.42 -0.12
N PHE A 93 -14.67 -10.99 -1.01
CA PHE A 93 -14.40 -10.94 -2.44
C PHE A 93 -13.28 -9.95 -2.76
N TRP A 94 -13.26 -8.79 -2.11
CA TRP A 94 -12.20 -7.81 -2.31
C TRP A 94 -10.84 -8.31 -1.81
N VAL A 95 -10.77 -8.94 -0.63
CA VAL A 95 -9.53 -9.53 -0.10
C VAL A 95 -9.04 -10.68 -0.98
N GLY A 96 -9.90 -11.63 -1.33
CA GLY A 96 -9.50 -12.76 -2.17
C GLY A 96 -9.22 -12.37 -3.62
N GLY A 97 -10.17 -11.70 -4.26
CA GLY A 97 -10.07 -11.34 -5.67
C GLY A 97 -9.09 -10.21 -5.94
N TRP A 98 -9.22 -9.07 -5.24
CA TRP A 98 -8.40 -7.90 -5.56
C TRP A 98 -7.01 -7.95 -4.90
N ILE A 99 -6.95 -8.26 -3.60
CA ILE A 99 -5.67 -8.34 -2.87
C ILE A 99 -4.96 -9.67 -3.09
N GLY A 100 -5.69 -10.78 -3.13
CA GLY A 100 -5.15 -12.10 -3.38
C GLY A 100 -4.74 -12.29 -4.84
N PHE A 101 -5.73 -12.36 -5.73
CA PHE A 101 -5.52 -12.71 -7.12
C PHE A 101 -4.87 -11.59 -7.94
N VAL A 102 -5.56 -10.46 -8.10
CA VAL A 102 -5.12 -9.37 -9.00
C VAL A 102 -3.79 -8.78 -8.54
N TYR A 103 -3.66 -8.46 -7.26
CA TYR A 103 -2.42 -7.91 -6.74
C TYR A 103 -1.28 -8.94 -6.71
N GLY A 104 -1.57 -10.23 -6.49
CA GLY A 104 -0.60 -11.32 -6.66
C GLY A 104 -0.03 -11.37 -8.07
N VAL A 105 -0.91 -11.36 -9.09
CA VAL A 105 -0.51 -11.30 -10.52
C VAL A 105 0.33 -10.06 -10.82
N GLN A 106 -0.09 -8.88 -10.33
CA GLN A 106 0.68 -7.65 -10.50
C GLN A 106 2.09 -7.78 -9.90
N LEU A 107 2.24 -8.36 -8.72
CA LEU A 107 3.55 -8.54 -8.11
C LEU A 107 4.39 -9.59 -8.84
N SER A 108 3.79 -10.64 -9.40
CA SER A 108 4.51 -11.59 -10.26
C SER A 108 5.05 -10.89 -11.50
N LEU A 109 4.22 -10.09 -12.19
CA LEU A 109 4.64 -9.27 -13.33
C LEU A 109 5.77 -8.30 -12.95
N LEU A 110 5.66 -7.66 -11.79
CA LEU A 110 6.71 -6.78 -11.27
C LEU A 110 8.05 -7.53 -11.13
N VAL A 111 8.06 -8.72 -10.55
CA VAL A 111 9.28 -9.52 -10.37
C VAL A 111 9.89 -9.89 -11.72
N LEU A 112 9.07 -10.37 -12.66
CA LEU A 112 9.53 -10.73 -14.01
C LEU A 112 10.08 -9.50 -14.75
N ALA A 113 9.40 -8.36 -14.65
CA ALA A 113 9.82 -7.11 -15.27
C ALA A 113 11.13 -6.56 -14.69
N ILE A 114 11.35 -6.68 -13.37
CA ILE A 114 12.61 -6.27 -12.74
C ILE A 114 13.77 -7.10 -13.30
N LEU A 115 13.60 -8.42 -13.38
CA LEU A 115 14.64 -9.33 -13.86
C LEU A 115 14.94 -9.09 -15.35
N ALA A 116 13.92 -8.86 -16.16
CA ALA A 116 14.09 -8.55 -17.58
C ALA A 116 14.75 -7.18 -17.81
N LEU A 117 14.28 -6.13 -17.16
CA LEU A 117 14.68 -4.76 -17.48
C LEU A 117 15.98 -4.32 -16.79
N PHE A 118 16.30 -4.83 -15.59
CA PHE A 118 17.48 -4.41 -14.83
C PHE A 118 18.59 -5.46 -14.74
N VAL A 119 18.26 -6.74 -14.89
CA VAL A 119 19.22 -7.85 -14.76
C VAL A 119 19.53 -8.50 -16.12
N ASP A 120 18.82 -8.08 -17.18
CA ASP A 120 18.87 -8.68 -18.51
C ASP A 120 18.63 -10.21 -18.49
N TYR A 121 17.85 -10.66 -17.51
CA TYR A 121 17.56 -12.06 -17.30
C TYR A 121 16.21 -12.42 -17.90
N ASN A 122 16.24 -12.98 -19.11
CA ASN A 122 15.03 -13.25 -19.87
C ASN A 122 14.32 -14.54 -19.39
N PHE A 123 13.13 -14.36 -18.80
CA PHE A 123 12.25 -15.46 -18.37
C PHE A 123 11.92 -16.45 -19.50
N LEU A 124 11.77 -15.96 -20.74
CA LEU A 124 11.41 -16.80 -21.89
C LEU A 124 12.54 -17.76 -22.29
N VAL A 125 13.79 -17.45 -21.90
CA VAL A 125 14.98 -18.26 -22.18
C VAL A 125 15.32 -19.16 -20.98
N HIS A 126 15.24 -18.61 -19.77
CA HIS A 126 15.57 -19.32 -18.52
C HIS A 126 14.43 -19.19 -17.48
N PRO A 127 13.38 -20.03 -17.56
CA PRO A 127 12.16 -19.83 -16.78
C PRO A 127 12.29 -20.20 -15.29
N GLU A 128 13.17 -21.14 -14.93
CA GLU A 128 13.16 -21.78 -13.61
C GLU A 128 13.37 -20.81 -12.42
N GLY A 129 14.39 -19.94 -12.50
CA GLY A 129 14.69 -18.98 -11.45
C GLY A 129 13.61 -17.90 -11.29
N PRO A 130 13.27 -17.15 -12.36
CA PRO A 130 12.26 -16.11 -12.31
C PRO A 130 10.86 -16.64 -11.99
N ALA A 131 10.46 -17.83 -12.48
CA ALA A 131 9.17 -18.43 -12.13
C ALA A 131 9.05 -18.66 -10.63
N MET A 132 10.08 -19.24 -10.01
CA MET A 132 10.12 -19.49 -8.59
C MET A 132 10.01 -18.18 -7.79
N MET A 133 10.79 -17.15 -8.15
CA MET A 133 10.73 -15.84 -7.50
C MET A 133 9.36 -15.16 -7.67
N ALA A 134 8.78 -15.25 -8.87
CA ALA A 134 7.48 -14.71 -9.22
C ALA A 134 6.30 -15.46 -8.58
N LEU A 135 6.55 -16.57 -7.86
CA LEU A 135 5.56 -17.23 -7.00
C LEU A 135 5.76 -16.88 -5.53
N ILE A 136 7.01 -16.95 -5.04
CA ILE A 136 7.32 -16.76 -3.62
C ILE A 136 7.14 -15.30 -3.20
N ILE A 137 7.71 -14.35 -3.95
CA ILE A 137 7.71 -12.92 -3.58
C ILE A 137 6.28 -12.34 -3.57
N PRO A 138 5.42 -12.64 -4.55
CA PRO A 138 4.03 -12.19 -4.53
C PRO A 138 3.24 -12.80 -3.39
N CYS A 139 3.33 -14.12 -3.18
CA CYS A 139 2.61 -14.80 -2.10
C CYS A 139 2.98 -14.24 -0.70
N THR A 140 4.27 -14.03 -0.44
CA THR A 140 4.75 -13.42 0.83
C THR A 140 4.32 -11.96 0.99
N SER A 141 4.24 -11.20 -0.11
CA SER A 141 3.84 -9.80 -0.09
C SER A 141 2.33 -9.61 0.07
N VAL A 142 1.53 -10.46 -0.58
CA VAL A 142 0.07 -10.48 -0.48
C VAL A 142 -0.37 -10.88 0.91
N THR A 143 0.24 -11.92 1.49
CA THR A 143 -0.07 -12.38 2.85
C THR A 143 0.23 -11.33 3.91
N ARG A 144 1.31 -10.58 3.75
CA ARG A 144 1.55 -9.39 4.59
C ARG A 144 0.36 -8.45 4.54
N ASP A 145 -0.01 -8.00 3.34
CA ASP A 145 -1.00 -6.94 3.19
C ASP A 145 -2.38 -7.43 3.66
N ALA A 146 -2.75 -8.67 3.36
CA ALA A 146 -3.98 -9.30 3.83
C ALA A 146 -4.03 -9.44 5.36
N PHE A 147 -2.91 -9.78 6.00
CA PHE A 147 -2.80 -9.81 7.47
C PHE A 147 -2.99 -8.42 8.08
N GLU A 148 -2.34 -7.40 7.51
CA GLU A 148 -2.48 -6.01 7.98
C GLU A 148 -3.92 -5.52 7.86
N ILE A 149 -4.58 -5.82 6.75
CA ILE A 149 -6.01 -5.51 6.53
C ILE A 149 -6.87 -6.25 7.56
N GLY A 150 -6.64 -7.55 7.78
CA GLY A 150 -7.39 -8.34 8.77
C GLY A 150 -7.25 -7.78 10.18
N HIS A 151 -6.05 -7.30 10.53
CA HIS A 151 -5.79 -6.64 11.81
C HIS A 151 -6.51 -5.30 11.93
N VAL A 152 -6.51 -4.45 10.89
CA VAL A 152 -7.27 -3.19 10.88
C VAL A 152 -8.77 -3.44 11.08
N VAL A 153 -9.33 -4.45 10.41
CA VAL A 153 -10.76 -4.81 10.56
C VAL A 153 -11.05 -5.33 11.96
N ARG A 154 -10.12 -6.04 12.61
CA ARG A 154 -10.25 -6.43 14.01
C ARG A 154 -10.29 -5.21 14.92
N MET A 155 -9.40 -4.24 14.72
CA MET A 155 -9.37 -3.01 15.52
C MET A 155 -10.64 -2.20 15.38
N GLU A 156 -11.19 -2.11 14.16
CA GLU A 156 -12.49 -1.47 13.90
C GLU A 156 -13.63 -2.16 14.68
N ALA A 157 -13.67 -3.50 14.67
CA ALA A 157 -14.65 -4.26 15.44
C ALA A 157 -14.47 -4.12 16.98
N GLN A 158 -13.28 -3.74 17.44
CA GLN A 158 -12.98 -3.46 18.84
C GLN A 158 -13.28 -1.99 19.22
N GLY A 159 -13.86 -1.21 18.32
CA GLY A 159 -14.30 0.17 18.58
C GLY A 159 -13.32 1.25 18.12
N ALA A 160 -12.20 0.91 17.47
CA ALA A 160 -11.29 1.91 16.91
C ALA A 160 -11.92 2.55 15.66
N ARG A 161 -12.17 3.87 15.70
CA ARG A 161 -12.75 4.60 14.56
C ARG A 161 -11.69 4.83 13.47
N MET A 162 -11.74 4.04 12.41
CA MET A 162 -10.89 4.23 11.23
C MET A 162 -11.55 5.20 10.24
N VAL A 163 -10.95 6.36 10.01
CA VAL A 163 -11.52 7.39 9.11
C VAL A 163 -11.43 6.98 7.64
N THR A 164 -10.39 6.23 7.28
CA THR A 164 -10.17 5.74 5.92
C THR A 164 -9.86 4.25 5.93
N PHE A 165 -10.74 3.45 5.33
CA PHE A 165 -10.47 2.05 5.07
C PHE A 165 -9.83 1.88 3.67
N PRO A 166 -8.86 0.95 3.49
CA PRO A 166 -8.13 0.79 2.22
C PRO A 166 -8.91 0.00 1.15
N ASP A 167 -10.24 0.05 1.11
CA ASP A 167 -11.11 -0.65 0.13
C ASP A 167 -11.27 0.09 -1.21
N GLY A 168 -10.79 1.35 -1.28
CA GLY A 168 -10.98 2.22 -2.45
C GLY A 168 -12.33 2.92 -2.51
N GLY A 169 -13.23 2.69 -1.55
CA GLY A 169 -14.49 3.44 -1.44
C GLY A 169 -14.25 4.93 -1.24
N SER A 170 -13.27 5.26 -0.39
CA SER A 170 -12.79 6.62 -0.16
C SER A 170 -12.21 7.30 -1.42
N LEU A 171 -11.57 6.56 -2.31
CA LEU A 171 -11.10 7.08 -3.59
C LEU A 171 -12.27 7.34 -4.54
N ARG A 172 -13.21 6.40 -4.63
CA ARG A 172 -14.42 6.55 -5.46
C ARG A 172 -15.26 7.75 -5.02
N GLU A 173 -15.32 8.01 -3.73
CA GLU A 173 -16.00 9.18 -3.19
C GLU A 173 -15.28 10.48 -3.59
N LEU A 174 -13.96 10.51 -3.50
CA LEU A 174 -13.16 11.66 -3.95
C LEU A 174 -13.36 11.90 -5.45
N LEU A 175 -13.36 10.85 -6.26
CA LEU A 175 -13.62 10.91 -7.70
C LEU A 175 -15.02 11.43 -8.04
N ARG A 176 -16.01 11.25 -7.16
CA ARG A 176 -17.38 11.74 -7.40
C ARG A 176 -17.57 13.18 -6.93
N ARG A 177 -16.97 13.55 -5.79
CA ARG A 177 -17.16 14.87 -5.17
C ARG A 177 -16.16 15.91 -5.65
N ASP A 178 -14.88 15.56 -5.73
CA ASP A 178 -13.77 16.50 -5.91
C ASP A 178 -12.96 16.22 -7.18
N PHE A 179 -13.60 15.65 -8.21
CA PHE A 179 -12.95 15.35 -9.50
C PHE A 179 -12.25 16.58 -10.09
N LEU A 180 -12.86 17.76 -9.98
CA LEU A 180 -12.33 19.00 -10.53
C LEU A 180 -10.98 19.42 -9.91
N HIS A 181 -10.71 19.02 -8.67
CA HIS A 181 -9.42 19.27 -8.03
C HIS A 181 -8.39 18.16 -8.30
N LEU A 182 -8.85 16.93 -8.56
CA LEU A 182 -8.00 15.79 -8.91
C LEU A 182 -7.56 15.82 -10.38
N ALA A 183 -8.45 16.19 -11.30
CA ALA A 183 -8.26 16.09 -12.74
C ALA A 183 -7.04 16.88 -13.27
N PRO A 184 -6.75 18.11 -12.81
CA PRO A 184 -5.56 18.85 -13.24
C PRO A 184 -4.26 18.13 -12.89
N TRP A 185 -4.19 17.48 -11.73
CA TRP A 185 -3.00 16.70 -11.32
C TRP A 185 -2.82 15.45 -12.17
N VAL A 186 -3.91 14.72 -12.42
CA VAL A 186 -3.88 13.55 -13.29
C VAL A 186 -3.48 13.95 -14.72
N GLY A 187 -4.08 15.01 -15.27
CA GLY A 187 -3.76 15.50 -16.61
C GLY A 187 -2.31 15.97 -16.74
N THR A 188 -1.82 16.74 -15.77
CA THR A 188 -0.41 17.17 -15.72
C THR A 188 0.53 15.96 -15.63
N GLY A 189 0.19 14.97 -14.80
CA GLY A 189 0.93 13.72 -14.71
C GLY A 189 0.99 12.97 -16.05
N ILE A 190 -0.15 12.82 -16.74
CA ILE A 190 -0.22 12.15 -18.05
C ILE A 190 0.67 12.86 -19.07
N VAL A 191 0.56 14.18 -19.20
CA VAL A 191 1.34 14.95 -20.15
C VAL A 191 2.83 14.89 -19.82
N ALA A 192 3.21 15.10 -18.55
CA ALA A 192 4.61 15.07 -18.12
C ALA A 192 5.24 13.69 -18.30
N GLY A 193 4.56 12.62 -17.88
CA GLY A 193 5.05 11.25 -18.00
C GLY A 193 5.12 10.76 -19.45
N GLY A 194 4.11 11.07 -20.26
CA GLY A 194 4.10 10.73 -21.69
C GLY A 194 5.19 11.47 -22.46
N THR A 195 5.36 12.76 -22.20
CA THR A 195 6.44 13.57 -22.80
C THR A 195 7.82 13.05 -22.39
N ALA A 196 8.01 12.74 -21.10
CA ALA A 196 9.27 12.17 -20.61
C ALA A 196 9.58 10.81 -21.27
N ALA A 197 8.57 9.96 -21.48
CA ALA A 197 8.74 8.68 -22.15
C ALA A 197 9.16 8.83 -23.63
N VAL A 198 8.55 9.77 -24.36
CA VAL A 198 8.90 10.03 -25.77
C VAL A 198 10.28 10.68 -25.89
N LEU A 199 10.55 11.72 -25.09
CA LEU A 199 11.83 12.44 -25.15
C LEU A 199 13.00 11.54 -24.75
N SER A 200 12.84 10.71 -23.71
CA SER A 200 13.87 9.74 -23.35
C SER A 200 14.08 8.72 -24.46
N ARG A 201 13.03 8.24 -25.13
CA ARG A 201 13.20 7.27 -26.21
C ARG A 201 13.93 7.85 -27.43
N LEU A 202 13.67 9.12 -27.76
CA LEU A 202 14.29 9.80 -28.90
C LEU A 202 15.72 10.28 -28.60
N GLY A 203 15.99 10.67 -27.35
CA GLY A 203 17.26 11.29 -26.96
C GLY A 203 18.25 10.35 -26.28
N TRP A 204 17.84 9.15 -25.85
CA TRP A 204 18.72 8.22 -25.14
C TRP A 204 19.57 7.41 -26.12
N THR A 205 20.86 7.74 -26.17
CA THR A 205 21.88 7.05 -26.99
C THR A 205 22.84 6.19 -26.17
N GLY A 206 22.57 6.01 -24.86
CA GLY A 206 23.46 5.27 -23.97
C GLY A 206 23.28 3.75 -24.05
N ASP A 207 24.36 3.01 -23.75
CA ASP A 207 24.42 1.52 -23.72
C ASP A 207 23.47 0.86 -22.70
N GLY A 208 22.81 1.62 -21.82
CA GLY A 208 21.93 1.12 -20.76
C GLY A 208 20.56 0.61 -21.19
N GLY A 209 20.34 0.36 -22.48
CA GLY A 209 19.10 -0.22 -23.02
C GLY A 209 17.81 0.52 -22.61
N GLU A 210 16.74 -0.25 -22.36
CA GLU A 210 15.41 0.28 -22.00
C GLU A 210 15.31 0.77 -20.54
N ALA A 211 16.31 0.50 -19.70
CA ALA A 211 16.28 0.85 -18.28
C ALA A 211 16.40 2.36 -18.04
N GLY A 212 17.22 3.06 -18.83
CA GLY A 212 17.41 4.51 -18.70
C GLY A 212 16.10 5.31 -18.87
N PRO A 213 15.38 5.13 -19.99
CA PRO A 213 14.06 5.74 -20.20
C PRO A 213 13.05 5.42 -19.08
N ALA A 214 13.02 4.17 -18.62
CA ALA A 214 12.14 3.75 -17.52
C ALA A 214 12.43 4.52 -16.21
N ILE A 215 13.71 4.67 -15.86
CA ILE A 215 14.14 5.42 -14.66
C ILE A 215 13.70 6.89 -14.77
N LEU A 216 13.91 7.53 -15.92
CA LEU A 216 13.54 8.94 -16.10
C LEU A 216 12.03 9.15 -15.94
N VAL A 217 11.22 8.30 -16.57
CA VAL A 217 9.76 8.35 -16.44
C VAL A 217 9.34 8.19 -14.98
N CYS A 218 9.95 7.27 -14.23
CA CYS A 218 9.64 7.05 -12.82
C CYS A 218 10.03 8.25 -11.93
N ILE A 219 11.16 8.91 -12.22
CA ILE A 219 11.58 10.14 -11.54
C ILE A 219 10.55 11.25 -11.76
N VAL A 220 10.13 11.48 -13.01
CA VAL A 220 9.11 12.48 -13.35
C VAL A 220 7.78 12.16 -12.66
N ALA A 221 7.32 10.91 -12.73
CA ALA A 221 6.12 10.46 -12.05
C ALA A 221 6.18 10.67 -10.53
N ALA A 222 7.34 10.46 -9.90
CA ALA A 222 7.54 10.69 -8.47
C ALA A 222 7.44 12.17 -8.10
N PHE A 223 8.02 13.07 -8.89
CA PHE A 223 7.85 14.52 -8.68
C PHE A 223 6.40 14.97 -8.82
N CYS A 224 5.69 14.48 -9.85
CA CYS A 224 4.26 14.76 -10.01
C CYS A 224 3.44 14.26 -8.81
N ALA A 225 3.72 13.04 -8.33
CA ALA A 225 3.05 12.48 -7.16
C ALA A 225 3.32 13.27 -5.88
N HIS A 226 4.57 13.70 -5.68
CA HIS A 226 4.97 14.49 -4.51
C HIS A 226 4.29 15.85 -4.49
N GLY A 227 4.29 16.57 -5.62
CA GLY A 227 3.59 17.85 -5.76
C GLY A 227 2.08 17.70 -5.54
N ALA A 228 1.48 16.66 -6.13
CA ALA A 228 0.06 16.36 -5.95
C ALA A 228 -0.28 16.05 -4.48
N PHE A 229 0.58 15.30 -3.78
CA PHE A 229 0.42 14.99 -2.37
C PHE A 229 0.45 16.24 -1.48
N LEU A 230 1.43 17.13 -1.68
CA LEU A 230 1.50 18.38 -0.92
C LEU A 230 0.27 19.26 -1.15
N SER A 231 -0.23 19.29 -2.39
CA SER A 231 -1.44 20.01 -2.75
C SER A 231 -2.69 19.46 -2.06
N GLY A 232 -2.82 18.13 -1.97
CA GLY A 232 -3.92 17.50 -1.23
C GLY A 232 -3.79 17.67 0.29
N LYS A 233 -2.57 17.68 0.83
CA LYS A 233 -2.29 17.80 2.28
C LYS A 233 -2.57 19.21 2.82
N ARG A 234 -2.34 20.25 2.01
CA ARG A 234 -2.45 21.66 2.39
C ARG A 234 -3.33 22.43 1.38
N PRO A 235 -4.66 22.16 1.34
CA PRO A 235 -5.54 22.77 0.34
C PRO A 235 -5.76 24.28 0.57
N LEU A 236 -5.63 24.75 1.81
CA LEU A 236 -5.89 26.14 2.21
C LEU A 236 -4.68 27.07 2.02
N ASP A 237 -3.48 26.52 1.83
CA ASP A 237 -2.27 27.33 1.72
C ASP A 237 -2.08 27.84 0.29
N ASN A 238 -1.41 28.99 0.14
CA ASN A 238 -0.97 29.46 -1.17
C ASN A 238 0.03 28.49 -1.79
N PHE A 239 0.05 28.38 -3.12
CA PHE A 239 0.91 27.43 -3.84
C PHE A 239 2.38 27.42 -3.39
N PRO A 240 3.09 28.56 -3.23
CA PRO A 240 4.47 28.54 -2.74
C PRO A 240 4.59 28.09 -1.28
N ASP A 241 3.61 28.40 -0.43
CA ASP A 241 3.61 28.00 0.98
C ASP A 241 3.35 26.49 1.16
N ARG A 242 2.70 25.83 0.18
CA ARG A 242 2.53 24.36 0.18
C ARG A 242 3.87 23.62 0.10
N PHE A 243 4.86 24.21 -0.58
CA PHE A 243 6.21 23.66 -0.74
C PHE A 243 7.20 24.16 0.33
N ARG A 244 6.75 24.96 1.30
CA ARG A 244 7.56 25.22 2.50
C ARG A 244 7.63 23.94 3.33
N ILE A 245 8.73 23.24 3.13
CA ILE A 245 9.06 21.98 3.79
C ILE A 245 9.56 22.29 5.21
N GLU A 246 8.94 21.67 6.23
CA GLU A 246 9.41 21.77 7.62
C GLU A 246 10.72 20.98 7.85
N SER A 247 10.98 19.94 7.05
CA SER A 247 12.24 19.17 7.06
C SER A 247 12.58 18.57 5.69
N TRP A 248 13.69 19.00 5.08
CA TRP A 248 14.14 18.51 3.77
C TRP A 248 14.37 17.00 3.74
N LEU A 249 14.88 16.44 4.85
CA LEU A 249 15.09 15.01 5.00
C LEU A 249 13.78 14.21 4.96
N GLU A 250 12.70 14.74 5.54
CA GLU A 250 11.39 14.08 5.48
C GLU A 250 10.79 14.15 4.09
N ALA A 251 10.96 15.27 3.38
CA ALA A 251 10.54 15.40 1.99
C ALA A 251 11.30 14.43 1.07
N CYS A 252 12.63 14.34 1.19
CA CYS A 252 13.44 13.36 0.46
C CYS A 252 13.03 11.92 0.80
N ARG A 253 12.82 11.62 2.08
CA ARG A 253 12.36 10.29 2.50
C ARG A 253 11.00 9.97 1.88
N PHE A 254 10.06 10.90 1.89
CA PHE A 254 8.73 10.72 1.31
C PHE A 254 8.77 10.62 -0.23
N TRP A 255 9.63 11.40 -0.89
CA TRP A 255 9.81 11.33 -2.34
C TRP A 255 10.41 9.98 -2.76
N MET A 256 11.46 9.52 -2.07
CA MET A 256 12.07 8.21 -2.35
C MET A 256 11.10 7.07 -1.98
N TRP A 257 10.46 7.17 -0.82
CA TRP A 257 9.43 6.27 -0.33
C TRP A 257 8.25 7.05 0.28
N PRO A 258 7.06 7.08 -0.34
CA PRO A 258 6.57 6.12 -1.34
C PRO A 258 6.63 6.55 -2.82
N CYS A 259 6.93 7.81 -3.17
CA CYS A 259 6.63 8.30 -4.54
C CYS A 259 7.43 7.55 -5.63
N LEU A 260 8.77 7.51 -5.52
CA LEU A 260 9.63 6.90 -6.53
C LEU A 260 9.44 5.38 -6.63
N THR A 261 9.46 4.69 -5.50
CA THR A 261 9.28 3.24 -5.45
C THR A 261 7.95 2.78 -6.03
N PHE A 262 6.85 3.48 -5.75
CA PHE A 262 5.58 3.11 -6.34
C PHE A 262 5.49 3.46 -7.82
N ALA A 263 6.11 4.56 -8.27
CA ALA A 263 6.22 4.87 -9.69
C ALA A 263 6.90 3.72 -10.46
N PHE A 264 8.04 3.22 -9.94
CA PHE A 264 8.69 2.03 -10.50
C PHE A 264 7.75 0.82 -10.51
N THR A 265 7.04 0.55 -9.42
CA THR A 265 6.14 -0.61 -9.40
C THR A 265 5.04 -0.53 -10.46
N TYR A 266 4.39 0.63 -10.64
CA TYR A 266 3.35 0.77 -11.66
C TYR A 266 3.92 0.71 -13.08
N TYR A 267 5.08 1.30 -13.31
CA TYR A 267 5.75 1.24 -14.60
C TYR A 267 6.12 -0.21 -14.97
N LEU A 268 6.78 -0.92 -14.05
CA LEU A 268 7.26 -2.29 -14.27
C LEU A 268 6.11 -3.29 -14.43
N VAL A 269 4.99 -3.10 -13.73
CA VAL A 269 3.80 -3.95 -13.94
C VAL A 269 3.22 -3.75 -15.32
N GLN A 270 3.13 -2.50 -15.81
CA GLN A 270 2.66 -2.22 -17.17
C GLN A 270 3.64 -2.78 -18.22
N PHE A 271 4.94 -2.57 -18.02
CA PHE A 271 5.97 -3.16 -18.88
C PHE A 271 5.87 -4.69 -18.92
N GLY A 272 5.77 -5.35 -17.75
CA GLY A 272 5.62 -6.80 -17.66
C GLY A 272 4.33 -7.30 -18.32
N LEU A 273 3.24 -6.54 -18.23
CA LEU A 273 2.00 -6.87 -18.93
C LEU A 273 2.21 -6.85 -20.46
N LEU A 274 2.86 -5.81 -20.98
CA LEU A 274 3.14 -5.69 -22.41
C LEU A 274 4.11 -6.79 -22.90
N ALA A 275 5.17 -7.06 -22.14
CA ALA A 275 6.20 -8.02 -22.50
C ALA A 275 5.74 -9.48 -22.36
N PHE A 276 5.09 -9.84 -21.26
CA PHE A 276 4.80 -11.26 -20.94
C PHE A 276 3.37 -11.70 -21.25
N VAL A 277 2.40 -10.78 -21.22
CA VAL A 277 0.99 -11.10 -21.51
C VAL A 277 0.67 -10.78 -22.96
N PHE A 278 1.01 -9.58 -23.43
CA PHE A 278 0.77 -9.17 -24.81
C PHE A 278 1.89 -9.55 -25.79
N ARG A 279 3.04 -10.01 -25.29
CA ARG A 279 4.21 -10.43 -26.09
C ARG A 279 4.63 -9.40 -27.14
N LEU A 280 4.62 -8.13 -26.75
CA LEU A 280 5.09 -7.03 -27.60
C LEU A 280 6.62 -6.95 -27.52
N GLU A 281 7.30 -7.43 -28.56
CA GLU A 281 8.77 -7.41 -28.67
C GLU A 281 9.30 -6.00 -29.01
N GLU A 282 8.54 -5.22 -29.78
CA GLU A 282 8.87 -3.83 -30.11
C GLU A 282 7.72 -2.90 -29.77
N ALA A 283 7.90 -2.10 -28.71
CA ALA A 283 6.94 -1.08 -28.34
C ALA A 283 7.14 0.19 -29.20
N GLY A 284 6.13 0.54 -29.99
CA GLY A 284 6.11 1.82 -30.69
C GLY A 284 6.09 3.02 -29.74
N LEU A 285 6.41 4.22 -30.25
CA LEU A 285 6.41 5.47 -29.45
C LEU A 285 5.09 5.72 -28.72
N PHE A 286 3.95 5.38 -29.33
CA PHE A 286 2.63 5.50 -28.70
C PHE A 286 2.47 4.63 -27.46
N VAL A 287 3.04 3.43 -27.46
CA VAL A 287 3.00 2.53 -26.31
C VAL A 287 3.82 3.10 -25.16
N HIS A 288 5.03 3.61 -25.43
CA HIS A 288 5.84 4.28 -24.41
C HIS A 288 5.16 5.55 -23.86
N LEU A 289 4.57 6.37 -24.74
CA LEU A 289 3.77 7.53 -24.34
C LEU A 289 2.63 7.13 -23.41
N ALA A 290 1.89 6.07 -23.75
CA ALA A 290 0.79 5.56 -22.95
C ALA A 290 1.27 5.05 -21.59
N VAL A 291 2.30 4.20 -21.54
CA VAL A 291 2.85 3.66 -20.28
C VAL A 291 3.37 4.77 -19.37
N GLY A 292 4.13 5.71 -19.91
CA GLY A 292 4.65 6.84 -19.15
C GLY A 292 3.53 7.75 -18.63
N GLY A 293 2.57 8.09 -19.49
CA GLY A 293 1.44 8.93 -19.14
C GLY A 293 0.52 8.28 -18.10
N VAL A 294 0.16 7.01 -18.27
CA VAL A 294 -0.68 6.26 -17.32
C VAL A 294 0.03 6.14 -15.97
N THR A 295 1.32 5.80 -15.95
CA THR A 295 2.10 5.69 -14.71
C THR A 295 2.11 7.01 -13.94
N ALA A 296 2.49 8.11 -14.60
CA ALA A 296 2.59 9.41 -13.95
C ALA A 296 1.22 9.99 -13.57
N GLY A 297 0.19 9.80 -14.41
CA GLY A 297 -1.18 10.19 -14.12
C GLY A 297 -1.77 9.47 -12.91
N MET A 298 -1.59 8.14 -12.83
CA MET A 298 -2.02 7.35 -11.67
C MET A 298 -1.27 7.77 -10.41
N MET A 299 0.05 7.96 -10.50
CA MET A 299 0.88 8.38 -9.37
C MET A 299 0.52 9.79 -8.87
N ALA A 300 0.25 10.74 -9.76
CA ALA A 300 -0.25 12.06 -9.39
C ALA A 300 -1.62 11.98 -8.72
N GLY A 301 -2.56 11.22 -9.29
CA GLY A 301 -3.89 11.05 -8.72
C GLY A 301 -3.88 10.39 -7.35
N TYR A 302 -3.08 9.33 -7.17
CA TYR A 302 -2.89 8.68 -5.88
C TYR A 302 -2.16 9.57 -4.87
N GLY A 303 -1.17 10.35 -5.30
CA GLY A 303 -0.50 11.36 -4.48
C GLY A 303 -1.51 12.35 -3.90
N TYR A 304 -2.33 12.97 -4.76
CA TYR A 304 -3.37 13.89 -4.34
C TYR A 304 -4.37 13.25 -3.36
N PHE A 305 -4.88 12.05 -3.69
CA PHE A 305 -5.80 11.32 -2.83
C PHE A 305 -5.22 11.07 -1.44
N LEU A 306 -3.97 10.62 -1.33
CA LEU A 306 -3.32 10.38 -0.04
C LEU A 306 -3.16 11.69 0.74
N GLY A 307 -2.78 12.78 0.07
CA GLY A 307 -2.67 14.10 0.69
C GLY A 307 -4.01 14.56 1.28
N ALA A 308 -5.08 14.46 0.50
CA ALA A 308 -6.43 14.81 0.93
C ALA A 308 -6.90 13.98 2.13
N ARG A 309 -6.56 12.68 2.18
CA ARG A 309 -6.91 11.82 3.32
C ARG A 309 -6.10 12.14 4.57
N VAL A 310 -4.81 12.44 4.43
CA VAL A 310 -4.00 12.94 5.54
C VAL A 310 -4.56 14.26 6.07
N PHE A 311 -5.00 15.17 5.20
CA PHE A 311 -5.65 16.41 5.61
C PHE A 311 -6.93 16.15 6.41
N VAL A 312 -7.83 15.30 5.89
CA VAL A 312 -9.09 14.95 6.59
C VAL A 312 -8.82 14.31 7.94
N GLU A 313 -7.85 13.41 8.03
CA GLU A 313 -7.47 12.78 9.31
C GLU A 313 -6.89 13.79 10.29
N THR A 314 -6.03 14.70 9.82
CA THR A 314 -5.44 15.77 10.63
C THR A 314 -6.53 16.71 11.15
N GLN A 315 -7.54 17.03 10.36
CA GLN A 315 -8.71 17.83 10.79
C GLN A 315 -9.59 17.06 11.78
N THR A 316 -9.77 15.75 11.58
CA THR A 316 -10.60 14.91 12.46
C THR A 316 -9.92 14.67 13.81
N GLN A 317 -8.59 14.57 13.84
CA GLN A 317 -7.79 14.45 15.07
C GLN A 317 -7.50 15.81 15.74
N GLY A 318 -7.33 16.86 14.94
CA GLY A 318 -7.11 18.23 15.37
C GLY A 318 -8.38 18.99 15.77
N GLY A 319 -9.56 18.48 15.39
CA GLY A 319 -10.86 19.08 15.69
C GLY A 319 -11.30 19.00 17.15
N ILE A 320 -10.52 18.41 18.04
CA ILE A 320 -10.74 18.53 19.49
C ILE A 320 -10.05 19.83 19.93
N SER A 321 -10.84 20.89 20.13
CA SER A 321 -10.33 22.16 20.65
C SER A 321 -9.50 21.91 21.93
N GLU A 322 -8.40 22.63 22.12
CA GLU A 322 -7.64 22.56 23.37
C GLU A 322 -8.53 22.83 24.60
N GLY A 323 -9.62 23.60 24.42
CA GLY A 323 -10.64 23.81 25.44
C GLY A 323 -11.38 22.54 25.85
N LEU A 324 -11.74 21.66 24.90
CA LEU A 324 -12.39 20.37 25.16
C LEU A 324 -11.41 19.34 25.77
N LYS A 325 -10.11 19.40 25.44
CA LYS A 325 -9.06 18.55 26.06
C LYS A 325 -8.80 18.89 27.52
N ARG A 326 -9.11 20.12 27.95
CA ARG A 326 -8.98 20.57 29.36
C ARG A 326 -10.19 20.19 30.22
N CYS A 327 -11.27 19.69 29.64
CA CYS A 327 -12.44 19.23 30.37
C CYS A 327 -12.26 17.75 30.79
N PRO A 328 -12.04 17.45 32.09
CA PRO A 328 -11.82 16.08 32.55
C PRO A 328 -13.00 15.15 32.25
N PHE A 329 -14.24 15.68 32.28
CA PHE A 329 -15.45 14.93 31.93
C PHE A 329 -15.49 14.49 30.46
N VAL A 330 -15.04 15.35 29.54
CA VAL A 330 -15.02 15.04 28.09
C VAL A 330 -13.89 14.08 27.78
N MET A 331 -12.74 14.23 28.42
CA MET A 331 -11.63 13.29 28.28
C MET A 331 -12.00 11.88 28.77
N GLU A 332 -12.79 11.76 29.82
CA GLU A 332 -13.30 10.46 30.29
C GLU A 332 -14.29 9.83 29.30
N ILE A 333 -15.15 10.63 28.66
CA ILE A 333 -16.07 10.17 27.61
C ILE A 333 -15.31 9.80 26.33
N LEU A 334 -14.30 10.59 25.94
CA LEU A 334 -13.45 10.33 24.78
C LEU A 334 -12.57 9.08 24.99
N ALA A 335 -12.11 8.84 26.22
CA ALA A 335 -11.42 7.62 26.62
C ALA A 335 -12.36 6.40 26.58
N LYS A 336 -13.60 6.54 27.08
CA LYS A 336 -14.61 5.47 27.03
C LYS A 336 -15.12 5.17 25.61
N THR A 337 -15.05 6.14 24.71
CA THR A 337 -15.43 5.99 23.29
C THR A 337 -14.26 5.55 22.40
N GLY A 338 -13.08 5.25 22.97
CA GLY A 338 -11.95 4.67 22.25
C GLY A 338 -11.16 5.64 21.36
N TRP A 339 -11.34 6.95 21.54
CA TRP A 339 -10.68 7.97 20.71
C TRP A 339 -9.23 8.25 21.10
N VAL A 340 -8.83 7.88 22.31
CA VAL A 340 -7.46 7.99 22.80
C VAL A 340 -6.99 6.61 23.19
N THR A 341 -6.15 5.99 22.35
CA THR A 341 -5.29 4.88 22.79
C THR A 341 -4.32 5.45 23.81
N SER A 342 -4.64 5.29 25.09
CA SER A 342 -3.71 5.56 26.19
C SER A 342 -2.46 4.72 26.00
N GLY A 343 -1.34 5.39 25.67
CA GLY A 343 0.00 4.87 25.90
C GLY A 343 0.23 4.55 27.38
N PRO A 344 1.34 3.87 27.70
CA PRO A 344 1.46 3.02 28.89
C PRO A 344 1.15 3.80 30.17
N GLN A 345 0.21 3.29 30.95
CA GLN A 345 0.00 3.69 32.34
C GLN A 345 1.31 3.46 33.10
N THR A 346 2.12 4.50 33.22
CA THR A 346 3.09 4.59 34.31
C THR A 346 2.27 4.85 35.56
N ASN A 347 2.05 3.79 36.36
CA ASN A 347 1.48 3.90 37.69
C ASN A 347 2.28 4.94 38.50
N PRO A 348 1.68 6.04 38.99
CA PRO A 348 2.28 6.79 40.06
C PRO A 348 2.00 6.04 41.37
N VAL A 349 3.07 5.54 41.97
CA VAL A 349 3.15 5.22 43.40
C VAL A 349 2.84 6.49 44.19
N GLY A 350 1.93 6.40 45.16
CA GLY A 350 2.01 7.22 46.38
C GLY A 350 0.72 7.79 46.95
N VAL A 351 0.57 7.57 48.26
CA VAL A 351 -0.17 8.37 49.26
C VAL A 351 -1.62 7.97 49.58
N ARG A 352 -1.77 7.18 50.65
CA ARG A 352 -2.84 7.33 51.65
C ARG A 352 -2.24 7.21 53.07
N GLN A 353 -1.92 8.35 53.67
CA GLN A 353 -2.23 8.61 55.10
C GLN A 353 -3.77 8.77 55.17
N GLY A 354 -4.53 8.41 56.19
CA GLY A 354 -4.32 7.92 57.54
C GLY A 354 -5.71 7.84 58.21
N GLU A 355 -5.76 7.43 59.47
CA GLU A 355 -6.91 7.45 60.39
C GLU A 355 -7.96 6.32 60.27
N SER A 356 -7.73 5.26 61.05
CA SER A 356 -8.79 4.41 61.60
C SER A 356 -8.64 4.37 63.13
N SER A 357 -9.26 5.34 63.80
CA SER A 357 -9.62 5.23 65.21
C SER A 357 -10.90 4.41 65.34
N ARG A 358 -10.82 3.21 65.92
CA ARG A 358 -11.88 2.53 66.69
C ARG A 358 -11.41 1.14 67.15
N GLU A 359 -10.69 1.11 68.26
CA GLU A 359 -10.67 -0.04 69.16
C GLU A 359 -11.15 0.43 70.53
N MET A 360 -12.39 0.06 70.85
CA MET A 360 -12.90 -0.09 72.21
C MET A 360 -14.20 -0.88 72.07
N LEU A 361 -14.13 -2.18 72.33
CA LEU A 361 -15.20 -3.06 72.85
C LEU A 361 -14.67 -4.50 72.91
N SER A 362 -13.91 -4.81 73.96
CA SER A 362 -14.04 -5.99 74.84
C SER A 362 -12.80 -6.12 75.71
#